data_AF-K4KLM9-F1
#
_entry.id   AF-K4KLM9-F1
#
_cell.length_a   1.000
_cell.length_b   1.000
_cell.length_c   1.000
_cell.angle_alpha   90.00
_cell.angle_beta   90.00
_cell.angle_gamma   90.00
#
_symmetry.space_group_name_H-M   'P 1'
#
loop_
_entity.id
_entity.type
_entity.pdbx_description
1 polymer ?
#
loop_
_entity_poly.entity_id
_entity_poly.type
_entity_poly.pdbx_seq_one_letter_code
_entity_poly.pdbx_strand_id
1 'polypeptide(L)'
;MTAFRELRQTHRNYGLLAVATDIINRIGYRFGITHVEKIFVIEELARTSEFSANVLSADEIKHLQQQGMITCDPEQITAAECGQLICIAATEQDRLCGLTWYAIQPYRYGGSTFAFFDPRYICGFGAFVHPDYRGRGVRDAIVAKAIEHANSLGRRGIIAAISWTNFASLRSAARIGYKAIGLAYCCPWLPSHRHRPYYQLRKLETTTPITTAFISTSVSAVLELLYRKSILLLVIDAAPKRPTSQNPLRRILARTQHQSVSDWAYARGVPCIRFLSDNQSTTAEAIRASHADYLISYTAPLFNEEILLAPKKAAVNIHPSLLPDYRGGAPLPWQVLREEAITGASLHLLTMKIDQGAVLAQVQSELPAGLSKKALFELARNNAARALDTWLDKHLSDSLLSGVAQPEQSDTPFARNRTLADLNRELDWHQDSTAKLFALARYLERWPTELNQPPGLLPWLPWRACSLEESCSNLHSVQWRYSWKGLQFRNAKGQITLRPSLNPLHWLSHWRNWRRLAREQGENIYL
;
A
#
# COMPACT_ATOMS: atom_id res chain seq x y z
N MET A 1 -28.00 -43.33 20.67
CA MET A 1 -29.46 -43.08 20.67
C MET A 1 -29.86 -41.61 20.55
N THR A 2 -29.04 -40.66 21.02
CA THR A 2 -29.28 -39.20 20.96
C THR A 2 -29.29 -38.61 19.54
N ALA A 3 -28.32 -38.95 18.70
CA ALA A 3 -28.25 -38.44 17.32
C ALA A 3 -29.46 -38.84 16.44
N PHE A 4 -30.03 -40.03 16.66
CA PHE A 4 -31.21 -40.49 15.92
C PHE A 4 -32.49 -39.75 16.36
N ARG A 5 -32.59 -39.36 17.64
CA ARG A 5 -33.68 -38.51 18.14
C ARG A 5 -33.57 -37.09 17.57
N GLU A 6 -32.37 -36.52 17.53
CA GLU A 6 -32.12 -35.20 16.94
C GLU A 6 -32.45 -35.17 15.44
N LEU A 7 -32.00 -36.15 14.66
CA LEU A 7 -32.33 -36.24 13.23
C LEU A 7 -33.84 -36.41 13.00
N ARG A 8 -34.54 -37.17 13.85
CA ARG A 8 -36.01 -37.25 13.81
C ARG A 8 -36.68 -35.92 14.13
N GLN A 9 -36.14 -35.15 15.06
CA GLN A 9 -36.62 -33.81 15.40
C GLN A 9 -36.41 -32.84 14.23
N THR A 10 -35.21 -32.84 13.63
CA THR A 10 -34.88 -32.06 12.43
C THR A 10 -35.80 -32.43 11.25
N HIS A 11 -36.09 -33.73 11.06
CA HIS A 11 -37.04 -34.19 10.05
C HIS A 11 -38.44 -33.62 10.28
N ARG A 12 -38.93 -33.70 11.53
CA ARG A 12 -40.27 -33.20 11.89
C ARG A 12 -40.39 -31.70 11.69
N ASN A 13 -39.34 -30.94 11.98
CA ASN A 13 -39.38 -29.49 11.94
C ASN A 13 -39.07 -28.92 10.54
N TYR A 14 -38.23 -29.62 9.75
CA TYR A 14 -37.61 -29.04 8.54
C TYR A 14 -37.56 -29.99 7.34
N GLY A 15 -38.06 -31.23 7.46
CA GLY A 15 -38.18 -32.20 6.39
C GLY A 15 -36.90 -33.01 6.07
N LEU A 16 -37.02 -33.94 5.13
CA LEU A 16 -35.98 -34.90 4.72
C LEU A 16 -34.70 -34.24 4.20
N LEU A 17 -34.82 -33.13 3.47
CA LEU A 17 -33.66 -32.42 2.92
C LEU A 17 -32.78 -31.81 4.02
N ALA A 18 -33.40 -31.30 5.10
CA ALA A 18 -32.70 -30.76 6.25
C ALA A 18 -31.98 -31.85 7.06
N VAL A 19 -32.55 -33.06 7.13
CA VAL A 19 -31.92 -34.23 7.76
C VAL A 19 -30.69 -34.67 6.98
N ALA A 20 -30.79 -34.78 5.66
CA ALA A 20 -29.63 -35.08 4.81
C ALA A 20 -28.53 -34.03 4.97
N THR A 21 -28.90 -32.76 5.09
CA THR A 21 -27.99 -31.65 5.31
C THR A 21 -27.31 -31.70 6.69
N ASP A 22 -28.06 -32.00 7.75
CA ASP A 22 -27.52 -32.16 9.11
C ASP A 22 -26.53 -33.35 9.18
N ILE A 23 -26.85 -34.47 8.52
CA ILE A 23 -25.95 -35.63 8.42
C ILE A 23 -24.66 -35.26 7.67
N ILE A 24 -24.76 -34.60 6.52
CA ILE A 24 -23.58 -34.17 5.74
C ILE A 24 -22.72 -33.20 6.55
N ASN A 25 -23.31 -32.23 7.25
CA ASN A 25 -22.58 -31.31 8.12
C ASN A 25 -21.89 -32.05 9.26
N ARG A 26 -22.57 -32.97 9.96
CA ARG A 26 -21.97 -33.78 11.04
C ARG A 26 -20.82 -34.66 10.55
N ILE A 27 -20.92 -35.22 9.35
CA ILE A 27 -19.84 -35.97 8.71
C ILE A 27 -18.69 -35.00 8.34
N GLY A 28 -18.99 -33.87 7.71
CA GLY A 28 -18.03 -32.83 7.35
C GLY A 28 -17.24 -32.32 8.56
N TYR A 29 -17.92 -32.01 9.66
CA TYR A 29 -17.29 -31.57 10.92
C TYR A 29 -16.36 -32.64 11.52
N ARG A 30 -16.66 -33.93 11.38
CA ARG A 30 -15.74 -35.01 11.79
C ARG A 30 -14.46 -35.07 10.97
N PHE A 31 -14.49 -34.58 9.73
CA PHE A 31 -13.33 -34.37 8.88
C PHE A 31 -12.89 -32.90 8.84
N GLY A 32 -13.33 -32.09 9.84
CA GLY A 32 -13.04 -30.68 10.05
C GLY A 32 -13.27 -29.76 8.86
N ILE A 33 -14.20 -30.15 7.99
CA ILE A 33 -14.85 -29.22 7.08
C ILE A 33 -15.82 -28.41 7.94
N THR A 34 -15.52 -27.13 8.13
CA THR A 34 -16.33 -26.24 8.98
C THR A 34 -17.41 -25.51 8.19
N HIS A 35 -17.22 -25.38 6.87
CA HIS A 35 -18.16 -24.66 6.00
C HIS A 35 -18.09 -25.16 4.56
N VAL A 36 -19.25 -25.28 3.90
CA VAL A 36 -19.38 -25.64 2.47
C VAL A 36 -20.24 -24.59 1.76
N GLU A 37 -19.67 -23.96 0.73
CA GLU A 37 -20.35 -22.96 -0.08
C GLU A 37 -20.47 -23.44 -1.52
N LYS A 38 -21.62 -23.18 -2.15
CA LYS A 38 -21.80 -23.30 -3.58
C LYS A 38 -21.39 -21.99 -4.23
N ILE A 39 -20.51 -22.07 -5.22
CA ILE A 39 -19.94 -20.92 -5.90
C ILE A 39 -20.68 -20.69 -7.20
N PHE A 40 -21.07 -19.44 -7.40
CA PHE A 40 -21.81 -18.98 -8.56
C PHE A 40 -21.15 -17.79 -9.21
N VAL A 41 -21.36 -17.62 -10.51
CA VAL A 41 -21.00 -16.40 -11.25
C VAL A 41 -22.19 -15.85 -12.03
N ILE A 42 -22.20 -14.54 -12.23
CA ILE A 42 -23.08 -13.85 -13.17
C ILE A 42 -22.32 -12.71 -13.83
N GLU A 43 -22.37 -12.65 -15.16
CA GLU A 43 -21.66 -11.64 -15.97
C GLU A 43 -22.64 -10.63 -16.57
N GLU A 44 -23.88 -11.07 -16.84
CA GLU A 44 -24.94 -10.26 -17.42
C GLU A 44 -26.27 -10.63 -16.76
N LEU A 45 -27.18 -9.65 -16.69
CA LEU A 45 -28.53 -9.85 -16.19
C LEU A 45 -29.52 -9.67 -17.34
N ALA A 46 -30.27 -10.72 -17.66
CA ALA A 46 -31.28 -10.69 -18.73
C ALA A 46 -32.64 -10.12 -18.28
N ARG A 47 -32.78 -9.71 -17.02
CA ARG A 47 -34.05 -9.32 -16.38
C ARG A 47 -34.01 -7.85 -16.00
N THR A 48 -35.15 -7.19 -16.10
CA THR A 48 -35.36 -5.83 -15.61
C THR A 48 -36.06 -5.84 -14.25
N SER A 49 -35.92 -4.75 -13.51
CA SER A 49 -36.55 -4.54 -12.20
C SER A 49 -37.20 -3.16 -12.15
N GLU A 50 -38.32 -3.04 -11.46
CA GLU A 50 -38.98 -1.76 -11.16
C GLU A 50 -38.21 -0.95 -10.10
N PHE A 51 -37.44 -1.63 -9.25
CA PHE A 51 -36.60 -0.99 -8.24
C PHE A 51 -35.34 -0.37 -8.86
N SER A 52 -34.96 0.79 -8.34
CA SER A 52 -33.64 1.36 -8.56
C SER A 52 -32.70 0.96 -7.43
N ALA A 53 -31.42 0.77 -7.74
CA ALA A 53 -30.39 0.46 -6.76
C ALA A 53 -29.17 1.36 -6.96
N ASN A 54 -28.57 1.78 -5.85
CA ASN A 54 -27.42 2.68 -5.83
C ASN A 54 -26.31 2.15 -4.92
N VAL A 55 -25.08 2.52 -5.25
CA VAL A 55 -23.94 2.32 -4.35
C VAL A 55 -24.06 3.35 -3.24
N LEU A 56 -24.10 2.88 -1.99
CA LEU A 56 -24.17 3.75 -0.83
C LEU A 56 -22.80 4.34 -0.50
N SER A 57 -22.79 5.60 -0.12
CA SER A 57 -21.68 6.27 0.56
C SER A 57 -21.51 5.75 1.99
N ALA A 58 -20.33 5.95 2.57
CA ALA A 58 -20.07 5.56 3.95
C ALA A 58 -20.99 6.26 4.96
N ASP A 59 -21.37 7.52 4.69
CA ASP A 59 -22.27 8.27 5.56
C ASP A 59 -23.70 7.74 5.50
N GLU A 60 -24.18 7.33 4.31
CA GLU A 60 -25.47 6.65 4.18
C GLU A 60 -25.48 5.30 4.91
N ILE A 61 -24.38 4.52 4.81
CA ILE A 61 -24.23 3.26 5.54
C ILE A 61 -24.31 3.50 7.06
N LYS A 62 -23.56 4.48 7.57
CA LYS A 62 -23.58 4.86 9.00
C LYS A 62 -24.97 5.31 9.43
N HIS A 63 -25.67 6.10 8.60
CA HIS A 63 -27.02 6.56 8.89
C HIS A 63 -28.01 5.38 9.01
N LEU A 64 -27.97 4.45 8.06
CA LEU A 64 -28.80 3.23 8.10
C LEU A 64 -28.47 2.36 9.32
N GLN A 65 -27.20 2.28 9.72
CA GLN A 65 -26.78 1.55 10.92
C GLN A 65 -27.31 2.22 12.19
N GLN A 66 -27.23 3.56 12.30
CA GLN A 66 -27.76 4.33 13.43
C GLN A 66 -29.27 4.19 13.58
N GLN A 67 -29.99 4.04 12.47
CA GLN A 67 -31.43 3.76 12.45
C GLN A 67 -31.77 2.29 12.78
N GLY A 68 -30.78 1.43 12.98
CA GLY A 68 -30.97 -0.01 13.21
C GLY A 68 -31.46 -0.78 11.99
N MET A 69 -31.43 -0.19 10.79
CA MET A 69 -31.88 -0.83 9.56
C MET A 69 -30.91 -1.90 9.05
N ILE A 70 -29.62 -1.75 9.39
CA ILE A 70 -28.55 -2.67 8.98
C ILE A 70 -27.61 -2.95 10.15
N THR A 71 -27.04 -4.15 10.17
CA THR A 71 -25.92 -4.49 11.05
C THR A 71 -24.65 -4.60 10.22
N CYS A 72 -23.65 -3.83 10.56
CA CYS A 72 -22.31 -3.92 10.00
C CYS A 72 -21.28 -3.68 11.10
N ASP A 73 -20.12 -4.31 10.98
CA ASP A 73 -19.00 -4.06 11.88
C ASP A 73 -18.20 -2.80 11.45
N PRO A 74 -17.38 -2.22 12.35
CA PRO A 74 -16.57 -1.05 12.01
C PRO A 74 -15.60 -1.30 10.84
N GLU A 75 -15.08 -2.52 10.70
CA GLU A 75 -14.15 -2.90 9.64
C GLU A 75 -14.82 -2.81 8.25
N GLN A 76 -16.07 -3.23 8.13
CA GLN A 76 -16.87 -3.13 6.91
C GLN A 76 -17.08 -1.67 6.48
N ILE A 77 -17.36 -0.77 7.43
CA ILE A 77 -17.53 0.66 7.14
C ILE A 77 -16.21 1.26 6.68
N THR A 78 -15.10 1.00 7.38
CA THR A 78 -13.77 1.48 6.98
C THR A 78 -13.35 0.94 5.62
N ALA A 79 -13.63 -0.34 5.34
CA ALA A 79 -13.34 -0.95 4.06
C ALA A 79 -14.19 -0.35 2.93
N ALA A 80 -15.44 0.06 3.21
CA ALA A 80 -16.28 0.80 2.27
C ALA A 80 -15.73 2.20 1.98
N GLU A 81 -15.29 2.93 3.01
CA GLU A 81 -14.64 4.25 2.86
C GLU A 81 -13.35 4.17 2.04
N CYS A 82 -12.61 3.06 2.16
CA CYS A 82 -11.39 2.79 1.40
C CYS A 82 -11.65 2.25 -0.01
N GLY A 83 -12.91 2.01 -0.38
CA GLY A 83 -13.30 1.44 -1.68
C GLY A 83 -12.90 -0.04 -1.85
N GLN A 84 -12.66 -0.76 -0.75
CA GLN A 84 -12.38 -2.21 -0.78
C GLN A 84 -13.68 -3.02 -0.78
N LEU A 85 -14.72 -2.49 -0.12
CA LEU A 85 -16.08 -2.97 -0.15
C LEU A 85 -17.00 -1.92 -0.77
N ILE A 86 -18.12 -2.37 -1.34
CA ILE A 86 -19.24 -1.51 -1.71
C ILE A 86 -20.53 -2.11 -1.15
N CYS A 87 -21.43 -1.26 -0.69
CA CYS A 87 -22.79 -1.65 -0.32
C CYS A 87 -23.74 -1.12 -1.39
N ILE A 88 -24.51 -1.99 -2.02
CA ILE A 88 -25.52 -1.60 -2.99
C ILE A 88 -26.89 -1.84 -2.38
N ALA A 89 -27.69 -0.78 -2.29
CA ALA A 89 -29.02 -0.82 -1.74
C ALA A 89 -30.07 -0.41 -2.77
N ALA A 90 -31.21 -1.08 -2.71
CA ALA A 90 -32.41 -0.70 -3.42
C ALA A 90 -33.37 -0.02 -2.44
N THR A 91 -33.93 1.11 -2.86
CA THR A 91 -34.85 1.92 -2.07
C THR A 91 -36.14 2.20 -2.84
N GLU A 92 -37.25 2.33 -2.12
CA GLU A 92 -38.56 2.75 -2.63
C GLU A 92 -39.08 3.82 -1.68
N GLN A 93 -39.28 5.05 -2.15
CA GLN A 93 -39.76 6.19 -1.33
C GLN A 93 -38.98 6.35 -0.02
N ASP A 94 -37.65 6.40 -0.10
CA ASP A 94 -36.70 6.48 1.04
C ASP A 94 -36.71 5.29 2.01
N ARG A 95 -37.49 4.23 1.73
CA ARG A 95 -37.46 2.99 2.51
C ARG A 95 -36.46 2.00 1.92
N LEU A 96 -35.64 1.41 2.78
CA LEU A 96 -34.70 0.34 2.40
C LEU A 96 -35.46 -0.95 2.03
N CYS A 97 -35.47 -1.30 0.74
CA CYS A 97 -36.08 -2.54 0.25
C CYS A 97 -35.14 -3.75 0.39
N GLY A 98 -33.83 -3.52 0.24
CA GLY A 98 -32.80 -4.54 0.38
C GLY A 98 -31.42 -4.00 0.07
N LEU A 99 -30.39 -4.78 0.42
CA LEU A 99 -29.00 -4.43 0.14
C LEU A 99 -28.14 -5.67 -0.10
N THR A 100 -26.95 -5.49 -0.65
CA THR A 100 -25.91 -6.52 -0.73
C THR A 100 -24.54 -5.88 -0.69
N TRP A 101 -23.63 -6.51 0.04
CA TRP A 101 -22.23 -6.12 0.08
C TRP A 101 -21.45 -6.81 -1.03
N TYR A 102 -20.50 -6.09 -1.63
CA TYR A 102 -19.58 -6.65 -2.59
C TYR A 102 -18.15 -6.28 -2.24
N ALA A 103 -17.26 -7.27 -2.25
CA ALA A 103 -15.83 -7.08 -2.14
C ALA A 103 -15.21 -6.94 -3.52
N ILE A 104 -14.35 -5.94 -3.70
CA ILE A 104 -13.63 -5.70 -4.98
C ILE A 104 -12.30 -6.48 -5.01
N GLN A 105 -11.81 -6.89 -3.84
CA GLN A 105 -10.59 -7.67 -3.65
C GLN A 105 -10.77 -8.66 -2.48
N PRO A 106 -9.80 -9.57 -2.20
CA PRO A 106 -9.92 -10.47 -1.07
C PRO A 106 -10.25 -9.73 0.21
N TYR A 107 -11.26 -10.23 0.93
CA TYR A 107 -11.79 -9.59 2.12
C TYR A 107 -11.72 -10.54 3.31
N ARG A 108 -11.73 -9.97 4.50
CA ARG A 108 -11.76 -10.75 5.73
C ARG A 108 -13.16 -11.37 5.89
N TYR A 109 -13.21 -12.70 5.84
CA TYR A 109 -14.46 -13.45 6.03
C TYR A 109 -14.83 -13.56 7.52
N GLY A 110 -13.82 -13.62 8.39
CA GLY A 110 -13.98 -13.64 9.85
C GLY A 110 -12.76 -14.23 10.55
N GLY A 111 -12.43 -13.75 11.75
CA GLY A 111 -11.24 -14.19 12.48
C GLY A 111 -9.97 -14.00 11.65
N SER A 112 -9.17 -15.05 11.47
CA SER A 112 -7.98 -15.08 10.61
C SER A 112 -8.24 -15.63 9.20
N THR A 113 -9.50 -15.72 8.78
CA THR A 113 -9.91 -16.29 7.48
C THR A 113 -10.23 -15.20 6.47
N PHE A 114 -9.63 -15.32 5.29
CA PHE A 114 -9.86 -14.44 4.15
C PHE A 114 -10.54 -15.19 3.00
N ALA A 115 -11.47 -14.52 2.35
CA ALA A 115 -12.09 -14.98 1.12
C ALA A 115 -11.31 -14.43 -0.08
N PHE A 116 -10.65 -15.32 -0.81
CA PHE A 116 -10.01 -15.04 -2.09
C PHE A 116 -10.93 -15.44 -3.22
N PHE A 117 -10.90 -14.68 -4.31
CA PHE A 117 -11.69 -14.96 -5.49
C PHE A 117 -11.01 -14.49 -6.76
N ASP A 118 -11.46 -15.01 -7.89
CA ASP A 118 -10.91 -14.69 -9.20
C ASP A 118 -10.98 -13.19 -9.45
N PRO A 119 -9.84 -12.57 -9.77
CA PRO A 119 -9.75 -11.15 -9.89
C PRO A 119 -10.62 -10.56 -11.00
N ARG A 120 -11.09 -11.37 -11.94
CA ARG A 120 -11.99 -10.92 -12.99
C ARG A 120 -13.40 -10.63 -12.48
N TYR A 121 -13.73 -10.87 -11.21
CA TYR A 121 -15.06 -10.67 -10.63
C TYR A 121 -15.01 -9.83 -9.36
N ILE A 122 -16.15 -9.27 -8.94
CA ILE A 122 -16.39 -8.77 -7.57
C ILE A 122 -17.15 -9.84 -6.76
N CYS A 123 -16.92 -9.95 -5.46
CA CYS A 123 -17.53 -11.00 -4.63
C CYS A 123 -18.71 -10.49 -3.80
N GLY A 124 -19.92 -10.98 -4.06
CA GLY A 124 -21.12 -10.63 -3.30
C GLY A 124 -21.30 -11.45 -2.03
N PHE A 125 -21.65 -10.79 -0.91
CA PHE A 125 -21.96 -11.39 0.37
C PHE A 125 -22.97 -10.55 1.18
N GLY A 126 -23.48 -11.08 2.30
CA GLY A 126 -24.33 -10.32 3.23
C GLY A 126 -25.63 -9.78 2.61
N ALA A 127 -26.25 -10.53 1.69
CA ALA A 127 -27.46 -10.08 1.00
C ALA A 127 -28.67 -10.05 1.94
N PHE A 128 -29.40 -8.94 1.91
CA PHE A 128 -30.62 -8.72 2.69
C PHE A 128 -31.75 -8.19 1.79
N VAL A 129 -32.98 -8.65 2.03
CA VAL A 129 -34.20 -8.12 1.42
C VAL A 129 -35.26 -8.04 2.51
N HIS A 130 -35.83 -6.84 2.67
CA HIS A 130 -36.89 -6.58 3.63
C HIS A 130 -38.09 -7.51 3.35
N PRO A 131 -38.73 -8.12 4.37
CA PRO A 131 -39.82 -9.08 4.20
C PRO A 131 -40.91 -8.66 3.21
N ASP A 132 -41.41 -7.43 3.35
CA ASP A 132 -42.47 -6.84 2.50
C ASP A 132 -42.12 -6.76 1.00
N TYR A 133 -40.83 -6.87 0.67
CA TYR A 133 -40.32 -6.69 -0.68
C TYR A 133 -39.80 -7.99 -1.32
N ARG A 134 -39.88 -9.12 -0.60
CA ARG A 134 -39.37 -10.40 -1.09
C ARG A 134 -40.15 -10.85 -2.32
N GLY A 135 -39.41 -11.27 -3.35
CA GLY A 135 -39.99 -11.75 -4.61
C GLY A 135 -40.39 -10.65 -5.60
N ARG A 136 -40.31 -9.37 -5.23
CA ARG A 136 -40.69 -8.23 -6.11
C ARG A 136 -39.60 -7.76 -7.08
N GLY A 137 -38.42 -8.38 -7.08
CA GLY A 137 -37.32 -8.00 -7.99
C GLY A 137 -36.23 -7.12 -7.39
N VAL A 138 -36.29 -6.79 -6.09
CA VAL A 138 -35.25 -6.00 -5.39
C VAL A 138 -33.82 -6.51 -5.65
N ARG A 139 -33.62 -7.83 -5.59
CA ARG A 139 -32.31 -8.45 -5.84
C ARG A 139 -31.86 -8.31 -7.28
N ASP A 140 -32.79 -8.28 -8.23
CA ASP A 140 -32.49 -8.11 -9.64
C ASP A 140 -31.94 -6.69 -9.88
N ALA A 141 -32.53 -5.65 -9.28
CA ALA A 141 -31.98 -4.28 -9.30
C ALA A 141 -30.58 -4.17 -8.70
N ILE A 142 -30.39 -4.74 -7.50
CA ILE A 142 -29.08 -4.71 -6.81
C ILE A 142 -28.00 -5.42 -7.63
N VAL A 143 -28.33 -6.57 -8.25
CA VAL A 143 -27.39 -7.32 -9.09
C VAL A 143 -27.11 -6.58 -10.40
N ALA A 144 -28.09 -5.94 -11.02
CA ALA A 144 -27.89 -5.11 -12.20
C ALA A 144 -26.88 -3.99 -11.91
N LYS A 145 -27.08 -3.26 -10.81
CA LYS A 145 -26.17 -2.18 -10.39
C LYS A 145 -24.77 -2.69 -10.06
N ALA A 146 -24.68 -3.88 -9.46
CA ALA A 146 -23.40 -4.52 -9.17
C ALA A 146 -22.64 -4.92 -10.44
N ILE A 147 -23.32 -5.41 -11.49
CA ILE A 147 -22.71 -5.70 -12.79
C ILE A 147 -22.23 -4.41 -13.47
N GLU A 148 -23.03 -3.34 -13.46
CA GLU A 148 -22.62 -2.02 -13.96
C GLU A 148 -21.34 -1.54 -13.27
N HIS A 149 -21.28 -1.66 -11.95
CA HIS A 149 -20.09 -1.30 -11.17
C HIS A 149 -18.90 -2.21 -11.47
N ALA A 150 -19.10 -3.52 -11.61
CA ALA A 150 -18.04 -4.45 -12.00
C ALA A 150 -17.45 -4.06 -13.37
N ASN A 151 -18.30 -3.74 -14.35
CA ASN A 151 -17.89 -3.32 -15.69
C ASN A 151 -17.08 -2.01 -15.67
N SER A 152 -17.46 -1.03 -14.84
CA SER A 152 -16.70 0.24 -14.71
C SER A 152 -15.30 0.03 -14.13
N LEU A 153 -15.10 -1.04 -13.36
CA LEU A 153 -13.80 -1.48 -12.85
C LEU A 153 -13.04 -2.41 -13.82
N GLY A 154 -13.56 -2.66 -15.02
CA GLY A 154 -12.99 -3.60 -15.99
C GLY A 154 -13.09 -5.07 -15.58
N ARG A 155 -14.05 -5.41 -14.72
CA ARG A 155 -14.32 -6.78 -14.26
C ARG A 155 -15.44 -7.41 -15.10
N ARG A 156 -15.44 -8.73 -15.20
CA ARG A 156 -16.40 -9.54 -15.98
C ARG A 156 -17.78 -9.68 -15.33
N GLY A 157 -17.89 -9.48 -14.01
CA GLY A 157 -19.16 -9.64 -13.31
C GLY A 157 -18.99 -9.93 -11.83
N ILE A 158 -19.91 -10.73 -11.28
CA ILE A 158 -20.01 -11.04 -9.86
C ILE A 158 -19.76 -12.52 -9.63
N ILE A 159 -19.01 -12.83 -8.57
CA ILE A 159 -18.96 -14.15 -7.95
C ILE A 159 -19.73 -14.11 -6.63
N ALA A 160 -20.48 -15.17 -6.33
CA ALA A 160 -21.21 -15.30 -5.07
C ALA A 160 -20.92 -16.67 -4.46
N ALA A 161 -20.51 -16.67 -3.19
CA ALA A 161 -20.36 -17.86 -2.39
C ALA A 161 -21.56 -17.97 -1.44
N ILE A 162 -22.35 -19.03 -1.60
CA ILE A 162 -23.59 -19.21 -0.84
C ILE A 162 -23.48 -20.52 -0.08
N SER A 163 -23.59 -20.46 1.24
CA SER A 163 -23.66 -21.65 2.08
C SER A 163 -24.64 -22.68 1.51
N TRP A 164 -24.21 -23.94 1.41
CA TRP A 164 -25.02 -25.02 0.84
C TRP A 164 -26.34 -25.24 1.62
N THR A 165 -26.40 -24.79 2.88
CA THR A 165 -27.59 -24.89 3.72
C THR A 165 -28.58 -23.73 3.51
N ASN A 166 -28.18 -22.64 2.84
CA ASN A 166 -29.02 -21.47 2.63
C ASN A 166 -29.90 -21.63 1.37
N PHE A 167 -30.92 -22.48 1.46
CA PHE A 167 -31.82 -22.79 0.34
C PHE A 167 -32.53 -21.56 -0.24
N ALA A 168 -32.83 -20.55 0.57
CA ALA A 168 -33.47 -19.32 0.09
C ALA A 168 -32.55 -18.55 -0.86
N SER A 169 -31.28 -18.34 -0.46
CA SER A 169 -30.28 -17.69 -1.30
C SER A 169 -29.92 -18.53 -2.53
N LEU A 170 -29.86 -19.85 -2.41
CA LEU A 170 -29.62 -20.75 -3.56
C LEU A 170 -30.74 -20.66 -4.61
N ARG A 171 -32.01 -20.65 -4.17
CA ARG A 171 -33.17 -20.44 -5.08
C ARG A 171 -33.15 -19.04 -5.69
N SER A 172 -32.82 -18.02 -4.91
CA SER A 172 -32.71 -16.65 -5.40
C SER A 172 -31.63 -16.52 -6.48
N ALA A 173 -30.43 -17.09 -6.25
CA ALA A 173 -29.35 -17.11 -7.23
C ALA A 173 -29.78 -17.79 -8.54
N ALA A 174 -30.38 -18.98 -8.45
CA ALA A 174 -30.89 -19.70 -9.63
C ALA A 174 -31.93 -18.88 -10.40
N ARG A 175 -32.87 -18.22 -9.69
CA ARG A 175 -33.91 -17.36 -10.30
C ARG A 175 -33.33 -16.15 -11.03
N ILE A 176 -32.30 -15.51 -10.47
CA ILE A 176 -31.66 -14.31 -11.04
C ILE A 176 -30.84 -14.69 -12.29
N GLY A 177 -30.35 -15.93 -12.38
CA GLY A 177 -29.56 -16.41 -13.52
C GLY A 177 -28.09 -16.67 -13.21
N TYR A 178 -27.72 -16.76 -11.93
CA TYR A 178 -26.37 -17.15 -11.52
C TYR A 178 -26.05 -18.58 -11.99
N LYS A 179 -24.88 -18.74 -12.63
CA LYS A 179 -24.37 -20.04 -13.08
C LYS A 179 -23.50 -20.65 -11.98
N ALA A 180 -23.85 -21.85 -11.54
CA ALA A 180 -23.04 -22.59 -10.57
C ALA A 180 -21.76 -23.10 -11.23
N ILE A 181 -20.61 -22.81 -10.63
CA ILE A 181 -19.28 -23.16 -11.18
C ILE A 181 -18.49 -24.10 -10.27
N GLY A 182 -18.96 -24.35 -9.05
CA GLY A 182 -18.33 -25.30 -8.16
C GLY A 182 -18.77 -25.18 -6.72
N LEU A 183 -17.94 -25.76 -5.84
CA LEU A 183 -18.06 -25.67 -4.40
C LEU A 183 -16.84 -24.93 -3.81
N ALA A 184 -16.90 -24.49 -2.57
CA ALA A 184 -15.74 -24.13 -1.78
C ALA A 184 -15.90 -24.72 -0.39
N TYR A 185 -14.77 -25.02 0.23
CA TYR A 185 -14.71 -25.66 1.54
C TYR A 185 -13.74 -24.88 2.40
N CYS A 186 -14.11 -24.65 3.67
CA CYS A 186 -13.15 -24.25 4.69
C CYS A 186 -12.69 -25.53 5.41
N CYS A 187 -11.43 -25.94 5.18
CA CYS A 187 -10.84 -27.13 5.79
C CYS A 187 -9.41 -26.80 6.25
N PRO A 188 -9.09 -26.85 7.56
CA PRO A 188 -7.80 -26.37 8.09
C PRO A 188 -6.57 -27.17 7.62
N TRP A 189 -6.75 -28.44 7.21
CA TRP A 189 -5.65 -29.36 6.88
C TRP A 189 -5.49 -29.65 5.39
N LEU A 190 -6.40 -29.18 4.54
CA LEU A 190 -6.25 -29.33 3.09
C LEU A 190 -5.35 -28.19 2.57
N PRO A 191 -4.19 -28.50 1.95
CA PRO A 191 -3.35 -27.49 1.35
C PRO A 191 -4.15 -26.66 0.35
N SER A 192 -4.08 -25.34 0.51
CA SER A 192 -4.76 -24.35 -0.33
C SER A 192 -4.38 -24.41 -1.82
N HIS A 193 -3.38 -25.22 -2.17
CA HIS A 193 -2.78 -25.30 -3.51
C HIS A 193 -3.55 -26.17 -4.52
N ARG A 194 -4.57 -26.95 -4.13
CA ARG A 194 -5.32 -27.79 -5.09
C ARG A 194 -6.52 -27.04 -5.69
N HIS A 195 -6.24 -26.35 -6.80
CA HIS A 195 -7.15 -25.97 -7.89
C HIS A 195 -8.61 -25.67 -7.52
N ARG A 196 -8.92 -24.41 -7.16
CA ARG A 196 -10.22 -23.81 -7.50
C ARG A 196 -9.97 -22.41 -8.06
N PRO A 197 -10.15 -22.18 -9.37
CA PRO A 197 -9.72 -20.94 -10.01
C PRO A 197 -10.55 -19.71 -9.62
N TYR A 198 -11.69 -19.90 -8.92
CA TYR A 198 -12.68 -18.85 -8.75
C TYR A 198 -12.90 -18.35 -7.32
N TYR A 199 -12.84 -19.21 -6.30
CA TYR A 199 -13.11 -18.81 -4.91
C TYR A 199 -12.45 -19.76 -3.91
N GLN A 200 -11.90 -19.21 -2.84
CA GLN A 200 -11.26 -19.96 -1.77
C GLN A 200 -11.35 -19.21 -0.43
N LEU A 201 -11.74 -19.93 0.62
CA LEU A 201 -11.53 -19.50 2.00
C LEU A 201 -10.16 -19.98 2.46
N ARG A 202 -9.31 -19.06 2.91
CA ARG A 202 -7.96 -19.35 3.39
C ARG A 202 -7.78 -18.75 4.78
N LYS A 203 -7.42 -19.59 5.74
CA LYS A 203 -6.92 -19.15 7.03
C LYS A 203 -5.47 -18.66 6.86
N LEU A 204 -5.12 -17.55 7.50
CA LEU A 204 -3.75 -17.04 7.53
C LEU A 204 -2.92 -17.91 8.49
N GLU A 205 -2.48 -19.05 8.00
CA GLU A 205 -1.56 -19.94 8.70
C GLU A 205 -0.40 -20.26 7.78
N THR A 206 0.80 -20.32 8.35
CA THR A 206 2.00 -20.82 7.68
C THR A 206 2.61 -21.92 8.52
N THR A 207 3.29 -22.86 7.88
CA THR A 207 4.13 -23.85 8.57
C THR A 207 5.52 -23.30 8.92
N THR A 208 5.80 -22.04 8.58
CA THR A 208 7.09 -21.40 8.86
C THR A 208 7.11 -20.87 10.31
N PRO A 209 8.27 -20.90 10.98
CA PRO A 209 8.39 -20.49 12.39
C PRO A 209 8.25 -18.97 12.61
N ILE A 210 8.30 -18.17 11.54
CA ILE A 210 8.17 -16.72 11.59
C ILE A 210 7.13 -16.25 10.59
N THR A 211 6.19 -15.45 11.06
CA THR A 211 5.13 -14.86 10.23
C THR A 211 5.11 -13.34 10.36
N THR A 212 4.76 -12.65 9.29
CA THR A 212 4.85 -11.18 9.20
C THR A 212 3.60 -10.55 8.62
N ALA A 213 3.22 -9.40 9.18
CA ALA A 213 2.38 -8.42 8.50
C ALA A 213 3.30 -7.29 8.01
N PHE A 214 3.07 -6.78 6.81
CA PHE A 214 3.88 -5.71 6.23
C PHE A 214 3.03 -4.46 5.99
N ILE A 215 3.51 -3.31 6.45
CA ILE A 215 2.85 -2.01 6.26
C ILE A 215 3.75 -1.04 5.49
N SER A 216 3.26 -0.55 4.35
CA SER A 216 3.98 0.42 3.52
C SER A 216 3.06 1.12 2.54
N THR A 217 3.53 2.23 1.98
CA THR A 217 2.86 2.99 0.91
C THR A 217 3.32 2.60 -0.50
N SER A 218 4.37 1.77 -0.63
CA SER A 218 4.95 1.42 -1.93
C SER A 218 5.51 0.00 -1.97
N VAL A 219 5.51 -0.60 -3.17
CA VAL A 219 6.16 -1.88 -3.42
C VAL A 219 7.67 -1.72 -3.27
N SER A 220 8.27 -2.55 -2.42
CA SER A 220 9.69 -2.50 -2.09
C SER A 220 10.35 -3.88 -2.19
N ALA A 221 11.69 -3.89 -2.23
CA ALA A 221 12.45 -5.13 -2.16
C ALA A 221 12.20 -5.91 -0.85
N VAL A 222 11.81 -5.21 0.22
CA VAL A 222 11.40 -5.80 1.50
C VAL A 222 10.13 -6.63 1.34
N LEU A 223 9.10 -6.07 0.69
CA LEU A 223 7.84 -6.78 0.42
C LEU A 223 8.07 -8.05 -0.41
N GLU A 224 8.87 -7.93 -1.48
CA GLU A 224 9.25 -9.06 -2.32
C GLU A 224 10.03 -10.14 -1.54
N LEU A 225 10.95 -9.75 -0.65
CA LEU A 225 11.70 -10.66 0.20
C LEU A 225 10.77 -11.47 1.12
N LEU A 226 9.88 -10.78 1.86
CA LEU A 226 8.93 -11.42 2.78
C LEU A 226 8.04 -12.43 2.07
N TYR A 227 7.59 -12.10 0.85
CA TYR A 227 6.79 -12.99 0.03
C TYR A 227 7.58 -14.20 -0.47
N ARG A 228 8.79 -13.99 -1.01
CA ARG A 228 9.64 -15.09 -1.50
C ARG A 228 10.02 -16.08 -0.41
N LYS A 229 10.26 -15.60 0.82
CA LYS A 229 10.50 -16.47 1.99
C LYS A 229 9.23 -17.13 2.55
N SER A 230 8.05 -16.86 1.96
CA SER A 230 6.76 -17.42 2.38
C SER A 230 6.37 -17.10 3.82
N ILE A 231 6.80 -15.95 4.33
CA ILE A 231 6.54 -15.47 5.70
C ILE A 231 5.57 -14.28 5.76
N LEU A 232 5.05 -13.84 4.61
CA LEU A 232 4.10 -12.72 4.50
C LEU A 232 2.64 -13.19 4.62
N LEU A 233 1.98 -12.84 5.73
CA LEU A 233 0.59 -13.18 5.99
C LEU A 233 -0.40 -12.09 5.57
N LEU A 234 -0.05 -10.83 5.80
CA LEU A 234 -0.92 -9.69 5.57
C LEU A 234 -0.12 -8.52 5.03
N VAL A 235 -0.68 -7.84 4.04
CA VAL A 235 -0.20 -6.56 3.57
C VAL A 235 -1.17 -5.47 4.00
N ILE A 236 -0.64 -4.36 4.51
CA ILE A 236 -1.40 -3.17 4.86
C ILE A 236 -0.93 -2.04 3.95
N ASP A 237 -1.82 -1.63 3.04
CA ASP A 237 -1.62 -0.47 2.18
C ASP A 237 -1.82 0.79 3.02
N ALA A 238 -0.70 1.37 3.46
CA ALA A 238 -0.70 2.47 4.41
C ALA A 238 -1.42 3.70 3.83
N ALA A 239 -2.08 4.46 4.70
CA ALA A 239 -2.84 5.64 4.30
C ALA A 239 -1.93 6.59 3.50
N PRO A 240 -2.35 7.07 2.30
CA PRO A 240 -1.53 7.98 1.52
C PRO A 240 -1.27 9.24 2.35
N LYS A 241 0.00 9.59 2.56
CA LYS A 241 0.38 10.91 3.06
C LYS A 241 -0.26 11.95 2.14
N ARG A 242 -0.93 12.96 2.70
CA ARG A 242 -1.68 14.00 1.97
C ARG A 242 -0.96 14.35 0.66
N PRO A 243 -1.66 14.37 -0.50
CA PRO A 243 -0.99 14.58 -1.77
C PRO A 243 -0.22 15.90 -1.72
N THR A 244 1.09 15.82 -1.96
CA THR A 244 1.98 16.98 -2.02
C THR A 244 1.65 17.92 -3.17
N SER A 245 0.85 17.48 -4.15
CA SER A 245 0.40 18.30 -5.27
C SER A 245 -1.10 18.50 -5.27
N GLN A 246 -1.52 19.77 -5.24
CA GLN A 246 -2.91 20.17 -5.48
C GLN A 246 -3.35 19.89 -6.93
N ASN A 247 -2.43 19.68 -7.87
CA ASN A 247 -2.73 19.45 -9.29
C ASN A 247 -3.30 18.02 -9.53
N PRO A 248 -4.54 17.87 -10.05
CA PRO A 248 -5.19 16.57 -10.28
C PRO A 248 -4.48 15.68 -11.31
N LEU A 249 -3.97 16.27 -12.41
CA LEU A 249 -3.33 15.52 -13.50
C LEU A 249 -1.97 14.95 -13.05
N ARG A 250 -1.20 15.71 -12.27
CA ARG A 250 0.04 15.18 -11.65
C ARG A 250 -0.24 14.07 -10.64
N ARG A 251 -1.38 14.12 -9.93
CA ARG A 251 -1.82 13.02 -9.05
C ARG A 251 -2.15 11.76 -9.82
N ILE A 252 -2.87 11.87 -10.95
CA ILE A 252 -3.20 10.74 -11.81
C ILE A 252 -1.93 10.13 -12.42
N LEU A 253 -1.05 10.96 -12.99
CA LEU A 253 0.20 10.51 -13.60
C LEU A 253 1.19 9.89 -12.61
N ALA A 254 1.26 10.40 -11.36
CA ALA A 254 2.09 9.80 -10.32
C ALA A 254 1.54 8.45 -9.85
N ARG A 255 0.22 8.26 -9.85
CA ARG A 255 -0.45 6.99 -9.54
C ARG A 255 -0.28 5.94 -10.64
N THR A 256 -0.18 6.35 -11.91
CA THR A 256 -0.03 5.41 -13.03
C THR A 256 1.41 4.94 -13.24
N GLN A 257 2.41 5.61 -12.66
CA GLN A 257 3.83 5.26 -12.86
C GLN A 257 4.34 4.14 -11.95
N HIS A 258 3.61 3.78 -10.88
CA HIS A 258 4.04 2.75 -9.94
C HIS A 258 2.89 1.82 -9.55
N GLN A 259 3.13 0.51 -9.58
CA GLN A 259 2.20 -0.49 -9.05
C GLN A 259 1.96 -0.20 -7.56
N SER A 260 0.69 -0.16 -7.14
CA SER A 260 0.37 0.00 -5.72
C SER A 260 0.65 -1.29 -4.94
N VAL A 261 0.82 -1.16 -3.62
CA VAL A 261 0.98 -2.32 -2.72
C VAL A 261 -0.25 -3.24 -2.79
N SER A 262 -1.44 -2.64 -2.89
CA SER A 262 -2.70 -3.36 -3.10
C SER A 262 -2.70 -4.16 -4.41
N ASP A 263 -2.33 -3.54 -5.54
CA ASP A 263 -2.26 -4.24 -6.84
C ASP A 263 -1.25 -5.39 -6.80
N TRP A 264 -0.12 -5.17 -6.14
CA TRP A 264 0.94 -6.16 -5.98
C TRP A 264 0.46 -7.38 -5.18
N ALA A 265 -0.22 -7.14 -4.05
CA ALA A 265 -0.71 -8.18 -3.16
C ALA A 265 -1.81 -9.00 -3.84
N TYR A 266 -2.73 -8.30 -4.50
CA TYR A 266 -3.81 -8.89 -5.26
C TYR A 266 -3.32 -9.81 -6.37
N ALA A 267 -2.34 -9.36 -7.17
CA ALA A 267 -1.76 -10.16 -8.25
C ALA A 267 -1.07 -11.45 -7.77
N ARG A 268 -0.75 -11.54 -6.47
CA ARG A 268 -0.03 -12.66 -5.84
C ARG A 268 -0.88 -13.47 -4.86
N GLY A 269 -2.17 -13.15 -4.73
CA GLY A 269 -3.06 -13.83 -3.78
C GLY A 269 -2.64 -13.63 -2.32
N VAL A 270 -2.08 -12.47 -2.00
CA VAL A 270 -1.74 -12.07 -0.63
C VAL A 270 -2.88 -11.20 -0.08
N PRO A 271 -3.38 -11.42 1.14
CA PRO A 271 -4.38 -10.53 1.72
C PRO A 271 -3.84 -9.11 1.82
N CYS A 272 -4.66 -8.15 1.43
CA CYS A 272 -4.32 -6.74 1.53
C CYS A 272 -5.48 -5.98 2.17
N ILE A 273 -5.19 -5.23 3.22
CA ILE A 273 -6.16 -4.32 3.84
C ILE A 273 -5.65 -2.88 3.66
N ARG A 274 -6.58 -1.94 3.50
CA ARG A 274 -6.29 -0.53 3.36
C ARG A 274 -7.11 0.23 4.38
N PHE A 275 -6.48 1.24 4.97
CA PHE A 275 -7.04 2.02 6.05
C PHE A 275 -6.96 3.51 5.72
N LEU A 276 -7.93 4.30 6.16
CA LEU A 276 -7.89 5.78 6.03
C LEU A 276 -6.84 6.42 6.93
N SER A 277 -6.54 5.78 8.06
CA SER A 277 -5.52 6.16 9.04
C SER A 277 -4.79 4.91 9.49
N ASP A 278 -3.48 4.99 9.65
CA ASP A 278 -2.68 3.83 10.10
C ASP A 278 -2.87 3.54 11.61
N ASN A 279 -3.35 4.53 12.39
CA ASN A 279 -3.51 4.46 13.86
C ASN A 279 -4.95 4.26 14.36
N GLN A 280 -5.80 3.64 13.54
CA GLN A 280 -7.15 3.26 13.97
C GLN A 280 -7.18 1.85 14.55
N SER A 281 -8.14 1.58 15.44
CA SER A 281 -8.30 0.28 16.10
C SER A 281 -8.48 -0.88 15.10
N THR A 282 -9.17 -0.63 13.99
CA THR A 282 -9.37 -1.63 12.93
C THR A 282 -8.06 -2.10 12.29
N THR A 283 -7.02 -1.24 12.24
CA THR A 283 -5.67 -1.64 11.80
C THR A 283 -5.04 -2.61 12.80
N ALA A 284 -5.13 -2.31 14.09
CA ALA A 284 -4.57 -3.17 15.14
C ALA A 284 -5.31 -4.51 15.22
N GLU A 285 -6.64 -4.51 15.06
CA GLU A 285 -7.46 -5.71 14.99
C GLU A 285 -7.10 -6.60 13.80
N ALA A 286 -6.89 -6.02 12.62
CA ALA A 286 -6.44 -6.76 11.45
C ALA A 286 -5.07 -7.43 11.65
N ILE A 287 -4.12 -6.72 12.28
CA ILE A 287 -2.80 -7.27 12.62
C ILE A 287 -2.95 -8.43 13.63
N ARG A 288 -3.70 -8.23 14.72
CA ARG A 288 -3.96 -9.29 15.73
C ARG A 288 -4.62 -10.52 15.09
N ALA A 289 -5.60 -10.28 14.24
CA ALA A 289 -6.33 -11.33 13.52
C ALA A 289 -5.46 -12.08 12.50
N SER A 290 -4.45 -11.43 11.93
CA SER A 290 -3.50 -12.12 11.06
C SER A 290 -2.60 -13.10 11.81
N HIS A 291 -2.52 -12.99 13.14
CA HIS A 291 -1.62 -13.78 13.98
C HIS A 291 -0.14 -13.66 13.59
N ALA A 292 0.25 -12.58 12.92
CA ALA A 292 1.64 -12.31 12.57
C ALA A 292 2.51 -12.17 13.83
N ASP A 293 3.71 -12.77 13.78
CA ASP A 293 4.71 -12.60 14.82
C ASP A 293 5.28 -11.19 14.82
N TYR A 294 5.54 -10.65 13.63
CA TYR A 294 6.11 -9.32 13.46
C TYR A 294 5.27 -8.42 12.57
N LEU A 295 5.17 -7.15 12.95
CA LEU A 295 4.79 -6.08 12.04
C LEU A 295 6.07 -5.48 11.45
N ILE A 296 6.25 -5.58 10.14
CA ILE A 296 7.37 -5.00 9.41
C ILE A 296 6.91 -3.68 8.78
N SER A 297 7.48 -2.58 9.26
CA SER A 297 7.26 -1.25 8.70
C SER A 297 8.40 -0.83 7.77
N TYR A 298 8.04 -0.23 6.65
CA TYR A 298 8.98 0.47 5.78
C TYR A 298 8.32 1.74 5.25
N THR A 299 8.85 2.90 5.62
CA THR A 299 8.35 4.25 5.23
C THR A 299 6.96 4.65 5.77
N ALA A 300 6.41 3.91 6.74
CA ALA A 300 5.12 4.17 7.37
C ALA A 300 5.19 5.33 8.40
N PRO A 301 4.05 5.84 8.92
CA PRO A 301 4.06 6.90 9.94
C PRO A 301 4.39 6.36 11.34
N LEU A 302 4.38 7.26 12.33
CA LEU A 302 4.45 6.88 13.74
C LEU A 302 3.19 6.08 14.12
N PHE A 303 3.39 4.98 14.84
CA PHE A 303 2.31 4.14 15.34
C PHE A 303 1.94 4.46 16.80
N ASN A 304 0.65 4.31 17.12
CA ASN A 304 0.19 4.33 18.51
C ASN A 304 0.51 2.99 19.21
N GLU A 305 0.38 2.97 20.53
CA GLU A 305 0.69 1.78 21.34
C GLU A 305 -0.14 0.55 20.92
N GLU A 306 -1.41 0.73 20.55
CA GLU A 306 -2.28 -0.37 20.15
C GLU A 306 -1.73 -1.13 18.92
N ILE A 307 -1.18 -0.41 17.94
CA ILE A 307 -0.57 -1.00 16.75
C ILE A 307 0.78 -1.64 17.08
N LEU A 308 1.58 -1.00 17.95
CA LEU A 308 2.87 -1.54 18.39
C LEU A 308 2.73 -2.89 19.12
N LEU A 309 1.65 -3.06 19.88
CA LEU A 309 1.34 -4.27 20.63
C LEU A 309 0.49 -5.30 19.86
N ALA A 310 0.02 -4.97 18.65
CA ALA A 310 -0.81 -5.87 17.85
C ALA A 310 -0.12 -7.16 17.35
N PRO A 311 1.15 -7.15 16.88
CA PRO A 311 1.83 -8.39 16.48
C PRO A 311 2.21 -9.23 17.70
N LYS A 312 2.33 -10.55 17.55
CA LYS A 312 2.57 -11.46 18.70
C LYS A 312 3.91 -11.22 19.41
N LYS A 313 4.94 -10.80 18.67
CA LYS A 313 6.30 -10.63 19.18
C LYS A 313 6.72 -9.16 19.21
N ALA A 314 6.76 -8.50 18.04
CA ALA A 314 7.19 -7.09 17.97
C ALA A 314 6.79 -6.38 16.68
N ALA A 315 6.67 -5.06 16.77
CA ALA A 315 6.69 -4.19 15.60
C ALA A 315 8.14 -3.69 15.35
N VAL A 316 8.59 -3.74 14.11
CA VAL A 316 9.94 -3.30 13.70
C VAL A 316 9.85 -2.38 12.48
N ASN A 317 10.81 -1.47 12.36
CA ASN A 317 10.94 -0.56 11.22
C ASN A 317 12.29 -0.75 10.55
N ILE A 318 12.32 -0.56 9.24
CA ILE A 318 13.56 -0.51 8.48
C ILE A 318 13.82 0.94 8.08
N HIS A 319 14.82 1.54 8.73
CA HIS A 319 15.19 2.93 8.55
C HIS A 319 16.39 3.05 7.59
N PRO A 320 16.35 3.90 6.54
CA PRO A 320 17.40 3.97 5.52
C PRO A 320 18.59 4.86 5.95
N SER A 321 19.14 4.58 7.12
CA SER A 321 20.41 5.08 7.62
C SER A 321 20.99 4.11 8.65
N LEU A 322 22.20 4.41 9.14
CA LEU A 322 22.85 3.70 10.23
C LEU A 322 22.48 4.39 11.56
N LEU A 323 21.40 3.94 12.20
CA LEU A 323 20.98 4.45 13.50
C LEU A 323 22.10 4.30 14.55
N PRO A 324 22.29 5.29 15.45
CA PRO A 324 21.38 6.39 15.77
C PRO A 324 21.38 7.57 14.79
N ASP A 325 22.24 7.56 13.76
CA ASP A 325 22.34 8.67 12.83
C ASP A 325 21.13 8.78 11.90
N TYR A 326 20.77 10.01 11.59
CA TYR A 326 19.70 10.42 10.71
C TYR A 326 18.31 9.94 11.11
N ARG A 327 18.01 9.85 12.42
CA ARG A 327 16.63 9.62 12.92
C ARG A 327 15.63 10.58 12.26
N GLY A 328 14.46 10.11 11.85
CA GLY A 328 13.39 10.97 11.31
C GLY A 328 12.97 10.64 9.87
N GLY A 329 12.11 11.50 9.30
CA GLY A 329 11.36 11.15 8.08
C GLY A 329 12.10 11.26 6.74
N ALA A 330 13.30 11.85 6.70
CA ALA A 330 14.00 12.18 5.46
C ALA A 330 15.54 11.95 5.51
N PRO A 331 16.03 10.79 5.96
CA PRO A 331 17.47 10.56 6.16
C PRO A 331 18.32 10.64 4.89
N LEU A 332 17.80 10.22 3.74
CA LEU A 332 18.58 10.14 2.49
C LEU A 332 19.06 11.50 1.98
N PRO A 333 18.21 12.54 1.83
CA PRO A 333 18.69 13.86 1.44
C PRO A 333 19.68 14.47 2.44
N TRP A 334 19.60 14.12 3.72
CA TRP A 334 20.58 14.58 4.71
C TRP A 334 21.97 13.96 4.50
N GLN A 335 22.03 12.65 4.24
CA GLN A 335 23.28 11.96 3.91
C GLN A 335 23.94 12.57 2.66
N VAL A 336 23.13 12.93 1.66
CA VAL A 336 23.61 13.65 0.46
C VAL A 336 24.17 15.04 0.81
N LEU A 337 23.46 15.81 1.63
CA LEU A 337 23.88 17.16 2.01
C LEU A 337 25.12 17.19 2.92
N ARG A 338 25.38 16.11 3.64
CA ARG A 338 26.56 15.93 4.49
C ARG A 338 27.71 15.21 3.80
N GLU A 339 27.56 14.89 2.50
CA GLU A 339 28.60 14.23 1.70
C GLU A 339 29.05 12.89 2.28
N GLU A 340 28.11 12.14 2.85
CA GLU A 340 28.41 10.85 3.42
C GLU A 340 28.98 9.90 2.36
N ALA A 341 30.11 9.27 2.67
CA ALA A 341 30.70 8.23 1.82
C ALA A 341 30.04 6.86 2.03
N ILE A 342 29.40 6.66 3.19
CA ILE A 342 28.77 5.42 3.61
C ILE A 342 27.31 5.69 3.93
N THR A 343 26.44 4.80 3.46
CA THR A 343 25.03 4.74 3.81
C THR A 343 24.68 3.33 4.28
N GLY A 344 23.41 3.08 4.54
CA GLY A 344 22.97 1.78 5.00
C GLY A 344 21.49 1.71 5.31
N ALA A 345 21.12 0.65 6.02
CA ALA A 345 19.80 0.53 6.61
C ALA A 345 19.91 -0.14 7.98
N SER A 346 19.01 0.26 8.89
CA SER A 346 18.86 -0.29 10.23
C SER A 346 17.47 -0.90 10.36
N LEU A 347 17.41 -2.20 10.66
CA LEU A 347 16.22 -2.82 11.21
C LEU A 347 16.22 -2.56 12.72
N HIS A 348 15.18 -1.93 13.23
CA HIS A 348 15.09 -1.57 14.66
C HIS A 348 13.68 -1.79 15.21
N LEU A 349 13.58 -1.93 16.52
CA LEU A 349 12.31 -2.03 17.23
C LEU A 349 11.52 -0.73 17.14
N LEU A 350 10.25 -0.81 16.79
CA LEU A 350 9.38 0.34 16.91
C LEU A 350 9.04 0.60 18.38
N THR A 351 9.09 1.87 18.78
CA THR A 351 8.67 2.37 20.09
C THR A 351 7.81 3.62 19.88
N MET A 352 7.28 4.19 20.97
CA MET A 352 6.60 5.49 20.91
C MET A 352 7.53 6.64 20.48
N LYS A 353 8.86 6.47 20.56
CA LYS A 353 9.85 7.45 20.14
C LYS A 353 10.32 7.15 18.71
N ILE A 354 10.42 8.21 17.88
CA ILE A 354 10.81 8.11 16.47
C ILE A 354 12.24 7.61 16.32
N ASP A 355 12.38 6.43 15.72
CA ASP A 355 13.67 5.83 15.34
C ASP A 355 14.67 5.63 16.49
N GLN A 356 14.19 5.44 17.73
CA GLN A 356 15.05 5.25 18.92
C GLN A 356 15.06 3.83 19.49
N GLY A 357 14.28 2.90 18.95
CA GLY A 357 14.25 1.54 19.49
C GLY A 357 15.52 0.76 19.21
N ALA A 358 15.72 -0.35 19.92
CA ALA A 358 16.94 -1.13 19.81
C ALA A 358 17.16 -1.62 18.36
N VAL A 359 18.39 -1.53 17.89
CA VAL A 359 18.80 -1.95 16.55
C VAL A 359 18.98 -3.47 16.54
N LEU A 360 18.28 -4.14 15.64
CA LEU A 360 18.28 -5.59 15.47
C LEU A 360 19.32 -6.03 14.43
N ALA A 361 19.42 -5.29 13.33
CA ALA A 361 20.42 -5.53 12.29
C ALA A 361 20.74 -4.25 11.53
N GLN A 362 21.98 -4.13 11.07
CA GLN A 362 22.43 -3.04 10.22
C GLN A 362 23.25 -3.58 9.07
N VAL A 363 23.12 -2.94 7.92
CA VAL A 363 23.98 -3.16 6.76
C VAL A 363 24.52 -1.84 6.26
N GLN A 364 25.79 -1.84 5.87
CA GLN A 364 26.46 -0.70 5.29
C GLN A 364 26.64 -0.90 3.79
N SER A 365 26.70 0.20 3.06
CA SER A 365 27.13 0.25 1.67
C SER A 365 27.80 1.58 1.38
N GLU A 366 28.64 1.61 0.36
CA GLU A 366 29.11 2.88 -0.19
C GLU A 366 27.92 3.73 -0.68
N LEU A 367 28.05 5.05 -0.53
CA LEU A 367 27.16 6.04 -1.11
C LEU A 367 27.93 6.78 -2.21
N PRO A 368 27.84 6.33 -3.48
CA PRO A 368 28.50 7.02 -4.58
C PRO A 368 28.05 8.49 -4.68
N ALA A 369 29.01 9.39 -4.86
CA ALA A 369 28.71 10.78 -5.12
C ALA A 369 27.87 10.94 -6.39
N GLY A 370 26.87 11.81 -6.35
CA GLY A 370 26.08 12.14 -7.54
C GLY A 370 25.08 11.06 -7.99
N LEU A 371 24.63 10.15 -7.11
CA LEU A 371 23.49 9.28 -7.46
C LEU A 371 22.28 10.11 -7.91
N SER A 372 21.54 9.60 -8.91
CA SER A 372 20.22 10.14 -9.20
C SER A 372 19.27 9.82 -8.04
N LYS A 373 18.20 10.61 -7.87
CA LYS A 373 17.15 10.31 -6.88
C LYS A 373 16.69 8.85 -6.99
N LYS A 374 16.36 8.40 -8.20
CA LYS A 374 15.93 7.01 -8.44
C LYS A 374 16.98 5.99 -7.94
N ALA A 375 18.25 6.17 -8.29
CA ALA A 375 19.32 5.25 -7.89
C ALA A 375 19.56 5.28 -6.37
N LEU A 376 19.48 6.45 -5.73
CA LEU A 376 19.60 6.59 -4.28
C LEU A 376 18.48 5.83 -3.54
N PHE A 377 17.22 5.99 -3.98
CA PHE A 377 16.10 5.26 -3.39
C PHE A 377 16.12 3.76 -3.72
N GLU A 378 16.72 3.36 -4.84
CA GLU A 378 16.95 1.95 -5.17
C GLU A 378 18.01 1.32 -4.26
N LEU A 379 19.15 2.01 -4.07
CA LEU A 379 20.18 1.61 -3.10
C LEU A 379 19.59 1.46 -1.69
N ALA A 380 18.81 2.45 -1.24
CA ALA A 380 18.16 2.42 0.08
C ALA A 380 17.18 1.24 0.23
N ARG A 381 16.39 0.92 -0.81
CA ARG A 381 15.48 -0.24 -0.81
C ARG A 381 16.24 -1.57 -0.76
N ASN A 382 17.36 -1.66 -1.49
CA ASN A 382 18.19 -2.86 -1.49
C ASN A 382 18.87 -3.06 -0.12
N ASN A 383 19.39 -2.00 0.49
CA ASN A 383 19.92 -2.05 1.85
C ASN A 383 18.85 -2.43 2.87
N ALA A 384 17.64 -1.89 2.75
CA ALA A 384 16.53 -2.25 3.62
C ALA A 384 16.20 -3.75 3.56
N ALA A 385 16.12 -4.33 2.35
CA ALA A 385 15.91 -5.76 2.18
C ALA A 385 17.08 -6.58 2.76
N ARG A 386 18.33 -6.18 2.51
CA ARG A 386 19.52 -6.85 3.06
C ARG A 386 19.57 -6.84 4.58
N ALA A 387 19.19 -5.73 5.22
CA ALA A 387 19.13 -5.63 6.68
C ALA A 387 18.11 -6.61 7.27
N LEU A 388 16.93 -6.68 6.67
CA LEU A 388 15.91 -7.64 7.07
C LEU A 388 16.36 -9.09 6.82
N ASP A 389 16.94 -9.37 5.67
CA ASP A 389 17.42 -10.71 5.29
C ASP A 389 18.48 -11.22 6.27
N THR A 390 19.46 -10.37 6.59
CA THR A 390 20.52 -10.64 7.56
C THR A 390 19.96 -10.99 8.93
N TRP A 391 18.89 -10.31 9.35
CA TRP A 391 18.22 -10.59 10.61
C TRP A 391 17.43 -11.89 10.55
N LEU A 392 16.64 -12.12 9.50
CA LEU A 392 15.86 -13.33 9.32
C LEU A 392 16.76 -14.58 9.32
N ASP A 393 17.89 -14.56 8.61
CA ASP A 393 18.80 -15.70 8.52
C ASP A 393 19.38 -16.12 9.88
N LYS A 394 19.52 -15.17 10.81
CA LYS A 394 20.01 -15.45 12.19
C LYS A 394 18.91 -15.87 13.15
N HIS A 395 17.69 -15.40 12.94
CA HIS A 395 16.62 -15.50 13.93
C HIS A 395 15.45 -16.41 13.53
N LEU A 396 15.46 -17.02 12.34
CA LEU A 396 14.46 -18.01 11.91
C LEU A 396 14.31 -19.20 12.87
N SER A 397 15.35 -19.51 13.67
CA SER A 397 15.36 -20.61 14.64
C SER A 397 15.33 -20.17 16.10
N ASP A 398 15.43 -18.86 16.39
CA ASP A 398 15.70 -18.36 17.74
C ASP A 398 14.46 -17.76 18.41
N SER A 399 14.30 -18.00 19.72
CA SER A 399 13.08 -17.60 20.46
C SER A 399 13.18 -16.22 21.08
N LEU A 400 14.39 -15.69 21.29
CA LEU A 400 14.63 -14.41 21.93
C LEU A 400 14.94 -13.31 20.91
N LEU A 401 14.08 -12.29 20.91
CA LEU A 401 14.36 -11.05 20.23
C LEU A 401 15.42 -10.27 21.02
N SER A 402 16.62 -10.10 20.46
CA SER A 402 17.69 -9.31 21.05
C SER A 402 18.12 -8.19 20.09
N GLY A 403 18.31 -6.99 20.62
CA GLY A 403 18.75 -5.82 19.88
C GLY A 403 19.69 -4.96 20.72
N VAL A 404 20.52 -4.17 20.05
CA VAL A 404 21.44 -3.23 20.70
C VAL A 404 20.71 -1.93 20.99
N ALA A 405 20.65 -1.53 22.26
CA ALA A 405 20.08 -0.25 22.66
C ALA A 405 20.84 0.90 21.98
N GLN A 406 20.11 1.87 21.45
CA GLN A 406 20.72 3.08 20.89
C GLN A 406 21.14 4.04 22.02
N PRO A 407 22.17 4.88 21.80
CA PRO A 407 22.44 5.98 22.70
C PRO A 407 21.28 6.98 22.72
N GLU A 408 21.16 7.72 23.83
CA GLU A 408 20.10 8.72 24.00
C GLU A 408 20.24 9.85 22.97
N GLN A 409 21.48 10.32 22.75
CA GLN A 409 21.83 11.35 21.79
C GLN A 409 22.32 10.74 20.46
N SER A 410 22.11 11.48 19.37
CA SER A 410 22.59 11.15 18.02
C SER A 410 23.60 12.23 17.60
N ASP A 411 24.65 11.83 16.89
CA ASP A 411 25.67 12.75 16.35
C ASP A 411 25.14 13.60 15.20
N THR A 412 23.99 13.21 14.68
CA THR A 412 23.25 13.94 13.65
C THR A 412 21.98 14.56 14.21
N PRO A 413 21.58 15.75 13.70
CA PRO A 413 20.29 16.32 14.02
C PRO A 413 19.15 15.49 13.43
N PHE A 414 17.94 15.69 13.94
CA PHE A 414 16.75 15.00 13.45
C PHE A 414 16.50 15.30 11.96
N ALA A 415 16.50 14.24 11.14
CA ALA A 415 16.44 14.28 9.69
C ALA A 415 15.03 14.56 9.17
N ARG A 416 14.56 15.79 9.36
CA ARG A 416 13.28 16.28 8.80
C ARG A 416 13.39 16.64 7.31
N ASN A 417 12.25 16.74 6.63
CA ASN A 417 12.20 17.29 5.27
C ASN A 417 12.81 18.71 5.23
N ARG A 418 13.62 18.97 4.19
CA ARG A 418 14.25 20.27 3.94
C ARG A 418 13.39 21.12 3.01
N THR A 419 13.11 22.35 3.42
CA THR A 419 12.48 23.38 2.57
C THR A 419 13.52 24.08 1.71
N LEU A 420 13.08 24.81 0.68
CA LEU A 420 13.99 25.67 -0.11
C LEU A 420 14.65 26.75 0.77
N ALA A 421 13.94 27.27 1.77
CA ALA A 421 14.48 28.22 2.73
C ALA A 421 15.58 27.59 3.61
N ASP A 422 15.44 26.32 4.00
CA ASP A 422 16.50 25.60 4.71
C ASP A 422 17.74 25.46 3.83
N LEU A 423 17.58 25.02 2.57
CA LEU A 423 18.69 24.87 1.63
C LEU A 423 19.41 26.20 1.37
N ASN A 424 18.67 27.29 1.22
CA ASN A 424 19.26 28.63 1.04
C ASN A 424 20.08 29.11 2.23
N ARG A 425 19.80 28.61 3.45
CA ARG A 425 20.55 28.94 4.66
C ARG A 425 21.78 28.05 4.84
N GLU A 426 21.72 26.81 4.35
CA GLU A 426 22.70 25.77 4.66
C GLU A 426 23.72 25.51 3.56
N LEU A 427 23.41 25.87 2.31
CA LEU A 427 24.36 25.74 1.22
C LEU A 427 25.33 26.91 1.22
N ASP A 428 26.61 26.58 1.36
CA ASP A 428 27.70 27.53 1.20
C ASP A 428 28.38 27.27 -0.15
N TRP A 429 28.12 28.12 -1.12
CA TRP A 429 28.64 27.97 -2.49
C TRP A 429 30.16 28.10 -2.58
N HIS A 430 30.80 28.75 -1.60
CA HIS A 430 32.24 28.87 -1.56
C HIS A 430 32.89 27.64 -0.92
N GLN A 431 32.27 27.11 0.14
CA GLN A 431 32.85 26.03 0.93
C GLN A 431 32.36 24.64 0.55
N ASP A 432 31.14 24.48 0.04
CA ASP A 432 30.61 23.17 -0.31
C ASP A 432 31.34 22.56 -1.51
N SER A 433 31.52 21.24 -1.49
CA SER A 433 32.11 20.57 -2.63
C SER A 433 31.17 20.63 -3.85
N THR A 434 31.77 20.63 -5.04
CA THR A 434 30.99 20.47 -6.27
C THR A 434 30.28 19.12 -6.33
N ALA A 435 30.80 18.08 -5.68
CA ALA A 435 30.13 16.78 -5.57
C ALA A 435 28.84 16.88 -4.75
N LYS A 436 28.83 17.62 -3.63
CA LYS A 436 27.64 17.89 -2.80
C LYS A 436 26.55 18.56 -3.60
N LEU A 437 26.89 19.67 -4.24
CA LEU A 437 25.96 20.46 -5.04
C LEU A 437 25.44 19.67 -6.25
N PHE A 438 26.30 18.84 -6.85
CA PHE A 438 25.92 17.93 -7.94
C PHE A 438 24.95 16.84 -7.48
N ALA A 439 25.22 16.21 -6.33
CA ALA A 439 24.37 15.20 -5.74
C ALA A 439 23.01 15.78 -5.32
N LEU A 440 22.99 16.98 -4.73
CA LEU A 440 21.77 17.73 -4.44
C LEU A 440 20.97 18.01 -5.73
N ALA A 441 21.63 18.51 -6.78
CA ALA A 441 20.98 18.75 -8.08
C ALA A 441 20.27 17.51 -8.61
N ARG A 442 20.94 16.35 -8.50
CA ARG A 442 20.46 15.07 -9.01
C ARG A 442 19.40 14.43 -8.14
N TYR A 443 19.45 14.68 -6.84
CA TYR A 443 18.38 14.33 -5.91
C TYR A 443 17.10 15.14 -6.18
N LEU A 444 17.22 16.43 -6.46
CA LEU A 444 16.09 17.30 -6.74
C LEU A 444 15.44 17.02 -8.10
N GLU A 445 16.15 16.33 -9.01
CA GLU A 445 15.78 15.99 -10.40
C GLU A 445 15.53 17.19 -11.34
N ARG A 446 15.13 18.32 -10.76
CA ARG A 446 15.00 19.64 -11.35
C ARG A 446 15.54 20.64 -10.35
N TRP A 447 16.49 21.46 -10.78
CA TRP A 447 17.05 22.50 -9.96
C TRP A 447 15.94 23.53 -9.61
N PRO A 448 15.72 23.85 -8.32
CA PRO A 448 14.79 24.89 -7.92
C PRO A 448 15.39 26.25 -8.24
N THR A 449 14.71 27.02 -9.07
CA THR A 449 15.15 28.36 -9.47
C THR A 449 14.99 29.39 -8.36
N GLU A 450 14.28 29.05 -7.29
CA GLU A 450 14.11 29.83 -6.07
C GLU A 450 15.29 29.66 -5.08
N LEU A 451 16.27 28.81 -5.39
CA LEU A 451 17.54 28.82 -4.68
C LEU A 451 18.31 30.09 -5.02
N ASN A 452 18.98 30.68 -4.03
CA ASN A 452 19.71 31.94 -4.15
C ASN A 452 20.83 31.90 -5.21
N GLN A 453 21.30 30.70 -5.56
CA GLN A 453 22.30 30.44 -6.59
C GLN A 453 21.99 29.10 -7.28
N PRO A 454 22.42 28.89 -8.55
CA PRO A 454 23.10 29.84 -9.42
C PRO A 454 22.28 31.09 -9.75
N PRO A 455 22.91 32.25 -9.93
CA PRO A 455 22.22 33.44 -10.42
C PRO A 455 21.86 33.25 -11.90
N GLY A 456 20.71 33.79 -12.30
CA GLY A 456 20.31 33.83 -13.71
C GLY A 456 19.71 32.54 -14.27
N LEU A 457 19.39 31.53 -13.44
CA LEU A 457 18.53 30.43 -13.89
C LEU A 457 17.14 30.96 -14.23
N LEU A 458 16.68 30.66 -15.45
CA LEU A 458 15.34 31.04 -15.89
C LEU A 458 14.28 30.25 -15.09
N PRO A 459 13.39 30.92 -14.32
CA PRO A 459 12.46 30.25 -13.40
C PRO A 459 11.49 29.27 -14.06
N TRP A 460 11.14 29.52 -15.31
CA TRP A 460 10.19 28.70 -16.07
C TRP A 460 10.84 27.51 -16.79
N LEU A 461 12.17 27.36 -16.73
CA LEU A 461 12.88 26.25 -17.37
C LEU A 461 13.30 25.19 -16.34
N PRO A 462 13.07 23.89 -16.59
CA PRO A 462 13.55 22.84 -15.71
C PRO A 462 15.05 22.58 -15.94
N TRP A 463 15.89 22.78 -14.94
CA TRP A 463 17.34 22.59 -15.05
C TRP A 463 17.82 21.30 -14.40
N ARG A 464 18.89 20.69 -14.92
CA ARG A 464 19.47 19.43 -14.42
C ARG A 464 20.98 19.49 -14.42
N ALA A 465 21.60 18.86 -13.43
CA ALA A 465 23.04 18.63 -13.45
C ALA A 465 23.42 17.48 -14.38
N CYS A 466 24.35 17.77 -15.29
CA CYS A 466 24.74 16.86 -16.37
C CYS A 466 26.15 16.27 -16.18
N SER A 467 27.09 17.04 -15.63
CA SER A 467 28.45 16.57 -15.39
C SER A 467 29.05 17.21 -14.14
N LEU A 468 29.96 16.44 -13.55
CA LEU A 468 30.87 16.84 -12.47
C LEU A 468 32.30 16.64 -13.02
N GLU A 469 33.14 17.66 -12.88
CA GLU A 469 34.56 17.60 -13.21
C GLU A 469 35.35 17.89 -11.93
N GLU A 470 36.19 16.92 -11.53
CA GLU A 470 37.06 17.04 -10.37
C GLU A 470 38.28 17.90 -10.71
N SER A 471 38.63 18.80 -9.78
CA SER A 471 39.74 19.77 -9.87
C SER A 471 39.55 20.96 -10.85
N CYS A 472 39.67 22.16 -10.30
CA CYS A 472 39.98 23.39 -11.04
C CYS A 472 41.13 24.06 -10.28
N SER A 473 42.37 23.65 -10.60
CA SER A 473 43.57 23.84 -9.75
C SER A 473 43.98 25.29 -9.45
N ASN A 474 43.27 26.31 -9.96
CA ASN A 474 43.67 27.73 -9.83
C ASN A 474 42.49 28.70 -9.57
N LEU A 475 41.36 28.24 -9.00
CA LEU A 475 40.22 29.13 -8.70
C LEU A 475 40.23 29.62 -7.24
N HIS A 476 40.38 30.94 -7.05
CA HIS A 476 40.33 31.60 -5.74
C HIS A 476 38.92 32.11 -5.36
N SER A 477 37.97 32.13 -6.30
CA SER A 477 36.60 32.57 -6.09
C SER A 477 35.59 31.71 -6.86
N VAL A 478 34.32 31.75 -6.44
CA VAL A 478 33.21 31.12 -7.15
C VAL A 478 33.01 31.82 -8.50
N GLN A 479 32.90 31.05 -9.57
CA GLN A 479 32.65 31.55 -10.92
C GLN A 479 31.45 30.86 -11.56
N TRP A 480 30.71 31.63 -12.34
CA TRP A 480 29.57 31.17 -13.12
C TRP A 480 29.85 31.41 -14.60
N ARG A 481 29.76 30.39 -15.44
CA ARG A 481 30.03 30.54 -16.87
C ARG A 481 28.90 29.97 -17.70
N TYR A 482 28.30 30.79 -18.55
CA TYR A 482 27.44 30.26 -19.61
C TYR A 482 28.30 29.81 -20.78
N SER A 483 28.12 28.56 -21.20
CA SER A 483 28.73 28.01 -22.40
C SER A 483 27.69 27.28 -23.23
N TRP A 484 28.05 26.89 -24.46
CA TRP A 484 27.20 26.03 -25.28
C TRP A 484 26.90 24.68 -24.61
N LYS A 485 27.69 24.29 -23.59
CA LYS A 485 27.47 23.12 -22.74
C LYS A 485 26.50 23.36 -21.58
N GLY A 486 26.03 24.57 -21.32
CA GLY A 486 25.17 24.90 -20.17
C GLY A 486 25.75 25.96 -19.24
N LEU A 487 25.10 26.13 -18.09
CA LEU A 487 25.60 26.96 -16.99
C LEU A 487 26.60 26.15 -16.17
N GLN A 488 27.83 26.61 -16.11
CA GLN A 488 28.91 25.99 -15.35
C GLN A 488 29.10 26.73 -14.04
N PHE A 489 29.00 26.01 -12.94
CA PHE A 489 29.43 26.43 -11.62
C PHE A 489 30.87 25.98 -11.42
N ARG A 490 31.75 26.85 -10.94
CA ARG A 490 33.12 26.48 -10.59
C ARG A 490 33.50 27.07 -9.24
N ASN A 491 34.14 26.27 -8.40
CA ASN A 491 34.82 26.73 -7.20
C ASN A 491 36.18 26.01 -7.07
N ALA A 492 36.91 26.27 -5.98
CA ALA A 492 38.21 25.65 -5.74
C ALA A 492 38.18 24.11 -5.72
N LYS A 493 37.01 23.51 -5.49
CA LYS A 493 36.81 22.06 -5.36
C LYS A 493 36.41 21.38 -6.67
N GLY A 494 36.07 22.13 -7.72
CA GLY A 494 35.80 21.58 -9.06
C GLY A 494 34.74 22.35 -9.85
N GLN A 495 34.09 21.65 -10.79
CA GLN A 495 33.07 22.24 -11.66
C GLN A 495 31.83 21.36 -11.82
N ILE A 496 30.66 21.99 -11.86
CA ILE A 496 29.37 21.37 -12.20
C ILE A 496 28.81 22.03 -13.45
N THR A 497 28.21 21.24 -14.35
CA THR A 497 27.46 21.80 -15.48
C THR A 497 25.97 21.52 -15.34
N LEU A 498 25.16 22.58 -15.36
CA LEU A 498 23.70 22.56 -15.39
C LEU A 498 23.18 22.83 -16.81
N ARG A 499 22.22 22.05 -17.28
CA ARG A 499 21.53 22.26 -18.58
C ARG A 499 20.02 22.33 -18.37
N PRO A 500 19.30 23.11 -19.20
CA PRO A 500 17.85 23.03 -19.21
C PRO A 500 17.42 21.71 -19.85
N SER A 501 16.31 21.16 -19.37
CA SER A 501 15.72 19.91 -19.86
C SER A 501 14.86 20.20 -21.10
N LEU A 502 15.48 20.79 -22.11
CA LEU A 502 14.87 21.12 -23.40
C LEU A 502 15.34 20.14 -24.48
N ASN A 503 14.54 20.01 -25.55
CA ASN A 503 15.00 19.38 -26.78
C ASN A 503 16.19 20.22 -27.37
N PRO A 504 17.25 19.58 -27.89
CA PRO A 504 18.41 20.26 -28.50
C PRO A 504 18.08 21.39 -29.50
N LEU A 505 16.98 21.28 -30.25
CA LEU A 505 16.57 22.32 -31.19
C LEU A 505 16.07 23.60 -30.50
N HIS A 506 15.43 23.46 -29.32
CA HIS A 506 15.02 24.60 -28.50
C HIS A 506 16.21 25.24 -27.76
N TRP A 507 17.27 24.47 -27.48
CA TRP A 507 18.49 25.01 -26.86
C TRP A 507 19.13 26.11 -27.71
N LEU A 508 19.21 25.91 -29.04
CA LEU A 508 19.80 26.86 -29.97
C LEU A 508 19.01 28.17 -30.09
N SER A 509 17.68 28.10 -30.06
CA SER A 509 16.83 29.31 -30.16
C SER A 509 16.89 30.16 -28.88
N HIS A 510 17.07 29.53 -27.72
CA HIS A 510 17.21 30.24 -26.44
C HIS A 510 18.63 30.79 -26.19
N TRP A 511 19.67 30.24 -26.82
CA TRP A 511 21.07 30.70 -26.66
C TRP A 511 21.26 32.21 -26.91
N ARG A 512 20.52 32.80 -27.86
CA ARG A 512 20.55 34.25 -28.11
C ARG A 512 19.99 35.07 -26.95
N ASN A 513 18.87 34.64 -26.37
CA ASN A 513 18.28 35.29 -25.20
C ASN A 513 19.18 35.15 -23.95
N TRP A 514 19.93 34.05 -23.87
CA TRP A 514 20.86 33.80 -22.77
C TRP A 514 22.10 34.68 -22.83
N ARG A 515 22.67 34.87 -24.03
CA ARG A 515 23.72 35.87 -24.24
C ARG A 515 23.29 37.28 -23.84
N ARG A 516 21.99 37.60 -24.00
CA ARG A 516 21.43 38.89 -23.58
C ARG A 516 21.36 38.99 -22.05
N LEU A 517 20.73 38.01 -21.39
CA LEU A 517 20.60 37.96 -19.92
C LEU A 517 21.97 37.92 -19.20
N ALA A 518 22.92 37.16 -19.73
CA ALA A 518 24.30 37.10 -19.22
C ALA A 518 25.03 38.46 -19.27
N ARG A 519 24.70 39.31 -20.26
CA ARG A 519 25.24 40.67 -20.36
C ARG A 519 24.51 41.67 -19.46
N GLU A 520 23.22 41.44 -19.19
CA GLU A 520 22.39 42.28 -18.32
C GLU A 520 22.71 42.09 -16.83
N GLN A 521 23.08 40.87 -16.40
CA GLN A 521 23.45 40.57 -15.00
C GLN A 521 24.92 40.85 -14.68
N GLY A 522 25.44 42.03 -15.07
CA GLY A 522 26.84 42.41 -14.91
C GLY A 522 27.48 41.91 -13.60
N GLU A 523 28.68 41.33 -13.76
CA GLU A 523 29.55 40.67 -12.77
C GLU A 523 29.51 39.12 -12.77
N ASN A 524 30.68 38.54 -13.08
CA ASN A 524 31.05 37.11 -13.00
C ASN A 524 30.52 36.11 -14.04
N ILE A 525 29.79 36.53 -15.07
CA ILE A 525 29.33 35.62 -16.15
C ILE A 525 30.15 35.83 -17.44
N TYR A 526 31.11 34.94 -17.70
CA TYR A 526 31.91 34.95 -18.93
C TYR A 526 31.23 34.12 -20.04
N LEU A 527 31.24 34.60 -21.28
CA LEU A 527 30.68 33.91 -22.45
C LEU A 527 31.62 32.89 -23.10
#